data_AF-A0AAU5H895-F1
#
_entry.id   AF-A0AAU5H895-F1
#
_cell.length_a   1.000
_cell.length_b   1.000
_cell.length_c   1.000
_cell.angle_alpha   90.00
_cell.angle_beta   90.00
_cell.angle_gamma   90.00
#
_symmetry.space_group_name_H-M   'P 1'
#
loop_
_entity.id
_entity.type
_entity.pdbx_description
1 polymer ?
#
loop_
_entity_poly.entity_id
_entity_poly.type
_entity_poly.pdbx_seq_one_letter_code
_entity_poly.pdbx_strand_id
1 'polypeptide(L)'
;MISPEPPSSQEVPLLFSAVIRTASQTQHTEAENSTFMSDLLGGRLGVDAYARYTEQLWFVYQALESPAHTATLAAHPVTAPFLRPELLRLPALERDLDHLLPAGWQHRAHPLPATVAYTARIAETARDWPAGYVAHHYTRYLGDLSGGQVIRGIAEKTWGFTRKGDGVRFYVFDAIGNPAAFKRDYRGWLDALPLDDLEKQRVVEECRGAFALNTRLFADLGRAFPLSA
;
A
#
# COMPACT_ATOMS: atom_id res chain seq x y z
N MET A 1 10.46 -42.29 43.53
CA MET A 1 9.36 -41.58 42.84
C MET A 1 9.93 -40.32 42.25
N ILE A 2 10.24 -40.33 40.95
CA ILE A 2 10.65 -39.13 40.21
C ILE A 2 9.38 -38.66 39.50
N SER A 3 8.83 -37.53 39.93
CA SER A 3 7.70 -36.91 39.24
C SER A 3 8.15 -36.44 37.85
N PRO A 4 7.35 -36.65 36.79
CA PRO A 4 7.70 -36.16 35.47
C PRO A 4 7.62 -34.63 35.43
N GLU A 5 8.63 -34.02 34.85
CA GLU A 5 8.68 -32.59 34.55
C GLU A 5 7.57 -32.25 33.53
N PRO A 6 6.84 -31.12 33.70
CA PRO A 6 5.82 -30.74 32.74
C PRO A 6 6.45 -30.49 31.37
N PRO A 7 5.77 -30.81 30.25
CA PRO A 7 6.30 -30.55 28.93
C PRO A 7 6.56 -29.05 28.78
N SER A 8 7.79 -28.70 28.42
CA SER A 8 8.17 -27.35 28.01
C SER A 8 7.18 -26.88 26.95
N SER A 9 6.49 -25.77 27.23
CA SER A 9 5.60 -25.10 26.29
C SER A 9 6.42 -24.76 25.04
N GLN A 10 6.29 -25.57 23.99
CA GLN A 10 6.85 -25.23 22.69
C GLN A 10 6.15 -23.94 22.24
N GLU A 11 6.87 -22.82 22.30
CA GLU A 11 6.42 -21.57 21.68
C GLU A 11 6.23 -21.85 20.19
N VAL A 12 4.98 -21.92 19.76
CA VAL A 12 4.64 -21.99 18.34
C VAL A 12 5.21 -20.72 17.70
N PRO A 13 6.18 -20.81 16.76
CA PRO A 13 6.74 -19.63 16.15
C PRO A 13 5.63 -18.80 15.50
N LEU A 14 5.60 -17.50 15.82
CA LEU A 14 4.62 -16.61 15.22
C LEU A 14 4.76 -16.63 13.69
N LEU A 15 3.63 -16.78 13.00
CA LEU A 15 3.56 -16.70 11.55
C LEU A 15 4.12 -15.36 11.06
N PHE A 16 4.89 -15.39 9.96
CA PHE A 16 5.60 -14.21 9.47
C PHE A 16 4.65 -13.04 9.15
N SER A 17 3.49 -13.33 8.58
CA SER A 17 2.43 -12.37 8.33
C SER A 17 1.89 -11.71 9.61
N ALA A 18 1.84 -12.46 10.72
CA ALA A 18 1.46 -11.93 12.02
C ALA A 18 2.56 -11.02 12.60
N VAL A 19 3.83 -11.40 12.43
CA VAL A 19 4.98 -10.57 12.83
C VAL A 19 4.96 -9.24 12.10
N ILE A 20 4.84 -9.24 10.76
CA ILE A 20 4.77 -8.00 9.97
C ILE A 20 3.63 -7.12 10.46
N ARG A 21 2.40 -7.68 10.58
CA ARG A 21 1.22 -6.92 11.01
C ARG A 21 1.43 -6.26 12.36
N THR A 22 1.91 -7.00 13.36
CA THR A 22 2.14 -6.46 14.71
C THR A 22 3.24 -5.40 14.68
N ALA A 23 4.32 -5.66 13.96
CA ALA A 23 5.49 -4.79 13.89
C ALA A 23 5.23 -3.45 13.19
N SER A 24 4.29 -3.40 12.26
CA SER A 24 3.93 -2.21 11.48
C SER A 24 2.65 -1.52 11.96
N GLN A 25 2.02 -2.01 13.04
CA GLN A 25 0.72 -1.52 13.49
C GLN A 25 0.77 -0.04 13.91
N THR A 26 1.83 0.38 14.61
CA THR A 26 2.00 1.77 15.04
C THR A 26 2.11 2.70 13.83
N GLN A 27 2.98 2.38 12.87
CA GLN A 27 3.18 3.20 11.68
C GLN A 27 1.95 3.22 10.77
N HIS A 28 1.18 2.14 10.71
CA HIS A 28 -0.13 2.11 10.04
C HIS A 28 -1.08 3.12 10.68
N THR A 29 -1.23 3.06 12.02
CA THR A 29 -2.08 4.00 12.77
C THR A 29 -1.63 5.46 12.59
N GLU A 30 -0.32 5.73 12.60
CA GLU A 30 0.21 7.08 12.35
C GLU A 30 -0.09 7.59 10.94
N ALA A 31 0.05 6.72 9.92
CA ALA A 31 -0.25 7.08 8.54
C ALA A 31 -1.74 7.40 8.34
N GLU A 32 -2.64 6.59 8.91
CA GLU A 32 -4.09 6.80 8.88
C GLU A 32 -4.51 8.11 9.58
N ASN A 33 -3.86 8.44 10.70
CA ASN A 33 -4.12 9.65 11.47
C ASN A 33 -3.27 10.86 11.05
N SER A 34 -2.60 10.79 9.90
CA SER A 34 -1.87 11.95 9.37
C SER A 34 -2.81 13.14 9.20
N THR A 35 -2.31 14.36 9.45
CA THR A 35 -3.12 15.58 9.37
C THR A 35 -3.80 15.73 8.02
N PHE A 36 -3.06 15.48 6.92
CA PHE A 36 -3.62 15.54 5.57
C PHE A 36 -4.80 14.56 5.38
N MET A 37 -4.64 13.28 5.78
CA MET A 37 -5.71 12.30 5.65
C MET A 37 -6.91 12.63 6.53
N SER A 38 -6.66 13.09 7.77
CA SER A 38 -7.71 13.52 8.68
C SER A 38 -8.53 14.69 8.12
N ASP A 39 -7.85 15.69 7.55
CA ASP A 39 -8.50 16.87 6.97
C ASP A 39 -9.22 16.54 5.66
N LEU A 40 -8.62 15.69 4.81
CA LEU A 40 -9.23 15.22 3.57
C LEU A 40 -10.50 14.41 3.82
N LEU A 41 -10.41 13.41 4.69
CA LEU A 41 -11.54 12.53 5.01
C LEU A 41 -12.59 13.23 5.88
N GLY A 42 -12.18 14.25 6.63
CA GLY A 42 -13.07 15.14 7.38
C GLY A 42 -13.77 16.20 6.50
N GLY A 43 -13.52 16.23 5.19
CA GLY A 43 -14.13 17.20 4.27
C GLY A 43 -13.62 18.64 4.43
N ARG A 44 -12.48 18.83 5.11
CA ARG A 44 -11.82 20.14 5.26
C ARG A 44 -10.96 20.51 4.05
N LEU A 45 -10.61 19.53 3.22
CA LEU A 45 -9.92 19.73 1.95
C LEU A 45 -10.84 19.42 0.76
N GLY A 46 -10.61 20.14 -0.34
CA GLY A 46 -11.40 20.01 -1.58
C GLY A 46 -10.94 18.88 -2.50
N VAL A 47 -11.67 18.70 -3.61
CA VAL A 47 -11.39 17.66 -4.62
C VAL A 47 -10.01 17.81 -5.26
N ASP A 48 -9.44 19.01 -5.31
CA ASP A 48 -8.08 19.23 -5.82
C ASP A 48 -7.00 18.56 -4.95
N ALA A 49 -7.20 18.55 -3.63
CA ALA A 49 -6.30 17.84 -2.70
C ALA A 49 -6.40 16.33 -2.88
N TYR A 50 -7.62 15.83 -3.10
CA TYR A 50 -7.87 14.43 -3.44
C TYR A 50 -7.22 14.04 -4.77
N ALA A 51 -7.39 14.85 -5.82
CA ALA A 51 -6.77 14.64 -7.12
C ALA A 51 -5.25 14.63 -7.02
N ARG A 52 -4.66 15.55 -6.23
CA ARG A 52 -3.22 15.54 -5.96
C ARG A 52 -2.79 14.25 -5.27
N TYR A 53 -3.54 13.79 -4.26
CA TYR A 53 -3.22 12.53 -3.60
C TYR A 53 -3.28 11.33 -4.57
N THR A 54 -4.35 11.21 -5.37
CA THR A 54 -4.50 10.18 -6.39
C THR A 54 -3.35 10.20 -7.41
N GLU A 55 -2.87 11.38 -7.78
CA GLU A 55 -1.72 11.54 -8.67
C GLU A 55 -0.42 11.03 -8.01
N GLN A 56 -0.21 11.30 -6.72
CA GLN A 56 0.95 10.74 -6.00
C GLN A 56 0.87 9.21 -5.87
N LEU A 57 -0.34 8.66 -5.69
CA LEU A 57 -0.54 7.21 -5.74
C LEU A 57 -0.16 6.65 -7.11
N TRP A 58 -0.55 7.29 -8.20
CA TRP A 58 -0.18 6.84 -9.54
C TRP A 58 1.33 6.65 -9.71
N PHE A 59 2.15 7.58 -9.22
CA PHE A 59 3.61 7.40 -9.24
C PHE A 59 4.09 6.20 -8.41
N VAL A 60 3.52 5.99 -7.21
CA VAL A 60 3.86 4.84 -6.35
C VAL A 60 3.49 3.51 -7.03
N TYR A 61 2.29 3.40 -7.60
CA TYR A 61 1.87 2.18 -8.31
C TYR A 61 2.62 2.00 -9.63
N GLN A 62 3.03 3.09 -10.29
CA GLN A 62 3.90 2.99 -11.45
C GLN A 62 5.23 2.33 -11.09
N ALA A 63 5.82 2.70 -9.95
CA ALA A 63 7.04 2.06 -9.48
C ALA A 63 6.81 0.58 -9.09
N LEU A 64 5.67 0.25 -8.47
CA LEU A 64 5.33 -1.13 -8.08
C LEU A 64 5.01 -2.03 -9.27
N GLU A 65 4.33 -1.52 -10.29
CA GLU A 65 3.79 -2.27 -11.43
C GLU A 65 4.65 -2.08 -12.69
N SER A 66 5.85 -1.51 -12.56
CA SER A 66 6.71 -1.18 -13.70
C SER A 66 7.11 -2.43 -14.50
N PRO A 67 6.94 -2.42 -15.84
CA PRO A 67 7.43 -3.49 -16.70
C PRO A 67 8.94 -3.70 -16.61
N ALA A 68 9.71 -2.70 -16.19
CA ALA A 68 11.17 -2.74 -16.13
C ALA A 68 11.71 -3.84 -15.22
N HIS A 69 10.96 -4.23 -14.19
CA HIS A 69 11.34 -5.29 -13.25
C HIS A 69 10.31 -6.42 -13.15
N THR A 70 9.10 -6.24 -13.70
CA THR A 70 8.00 -7.22 -13.62
C THR A 70 8.40 -8.61 -14.11
N ALA A 71 9.10 -8.73 -15.24
CA ALA A 71 9.52 -10.05 -15.76
C ALA A 71 10.48 -10.76 -14.81
N THR A 72 11.46 -10.04 -14.26
CA THR A 72 12.43 -10.57 -13.29
C THR A 72 11.74 -10.98 -11.99
N LEU A 73 10.86 -10.13 -11.46
CA LEU A 73 10.10 -10.43 -10.23
C LEU A 73 9.13 -11.59 -10.43
N ALA A 74 8.51 -11.73 -11.60
CA ALA A 74 7.61 -12.84 -11.91
C ALA A 74 8.32 -14.20 -12.02
N ALA A 75 9.62 -14.20 -12.35
CA ALA A 75 10.44 -15.40 -12.36
C ALA A 75 11.03 -15.75 -10.98
N HIS A 76 11.03 -14.81 -10.03
CA HIS A 76 11.68 -14.99 -8.74
C HIS A 76 10.71 -15.59 -7.69
N PRO A 77 11.09 -16.68 -6.98
CA PRO A 77 10.17 -17.46 -6.13
C PRO A 77 9.60 -16.67 -4.95
N VAL A 78 10.32 -15.66 -4.46
CA VAL A 78 9.86 -14.79 -3.36
C VAL A 78 8.76 -13.82 -3.81
N THR A 79 8.72 -13.42 -5.08
CA THR A 79 7.82 -12.35 -5.56
C THR A 79 6.72 -12.86 -6.46
N ALA A 80 6.97 -13.93 -7.21
CA ALA A 80 5.99 -14.55 -8.12
C ALA A 80 4.62 -14.87 -7.48
N PRO A 81 4.52 -15.33 -6.21
CA PRO A 81 3.22 -15.58 -5.59
C PRO A 81 2.34 -14.32 -5.43
N PHE A 82 2.95 -13.14 -5.38
CA PHE A 82 2.27 -11.88 -5.09
C PHE A 82 1.84 -11.11 -6.34
N LEU A 83 2.49 -11.35 -7.48
CA LEU A 83 2.18 -10.66 -8.74
C LEU A 83 0.90 -11.23 -9.35
N ARG A 84 -0.23 -10.65 -8.92
CA ARG A 84 -1.58 -11.06 -9.27
C ARG A 84 -2.26 -9.97 -10.11
N PRO A 85 -2.71 -10.26 -11.35
CA PRO A 85 -3.35 -9.27 -12.21
C PRO A 85 -4.57 -8.60 -11.57
N GLU A 86 -5.31 -9.32 -10.73
CA GLU A 86 -6.47 -8.81 -9.99
C GLU A 86 -6.14 -7.70 -8.97
N LEU A 87 -4.86 -7.54 -8.62
CA LEU A 87 -4.39 -6.45 -7.75
C LEU A 87 -4.05 -5.18 -8.52
N LEU A 88 -3.66 -5.24 -9.80
CA LEU A 88 -3.12 -4.10 -10.53
C LEU A 88 -4.04 -2.87 -10.46
N ARG A 89 -3.46 -1.70 -10.18
CA ARG A 89 -4.17 -0.44 -9.90
C ARG A 89 -3.90 0.64 -10.92
N LEU A 90 -2.80 0.58 -11.68
CA LEU A 90 -2.45 1.64 -12.63
C LEU A 90 -3.59 2.02 -13.58
N PRO A 91 -4.28 1.08 -14.28
CA PRO A 91 -5.37 1.46 -15.18
C PRO A 91 -6.55 2.12 -14.46
N ALA A 92 -6.80 1.76 -13.20
CA ALA A 92 -7.85 2.37 -12.40
C ALA A 92 -7.48 3.80 -11.98
N LEU A 93 -6.22 4.02 -11.58
CA LEU A 93 -5.69 5.33 -11.23
C LEU A 93 -5.69 6.28 -12.42
N GLU A 94 -5.32 5.82 -13.61
CA GLU A 94 -5.35 6.64 -14.83
C GLU A 94 -6.76 7.12 -15.17
N ARG A 95 -7.75 6.22 -15.07
CA ARG A 95 -9.17 6.57 -15.28
C ARG A 95 -9.70 7.54 -14.21
N ASP A 96 -9.28 7.35 -12.96
CA ASP A 96 -9.65 8.26 -11.89
C ASP A 96 -9.04 9.65 -12.12
N LEU A 97 -7.79 9.72 -12.56
CA LEU A 97 -7.12 10.98 -12.87
C LEU A 97 -7.71 11.69 -14.10
N ASP A 98 -8.11 10.95 -15.14
CA ASP A 98 -8.84 11.54 -16.28
C ASP A 98 -10.17 12.17 -15.83
N HIS A 99 -10.86 11.57 -14.86
CA HIS A 99 -12.09 12.11 -14.29
C HIS A 99 -11.84 13.32 -13.39
N LEU A 100 -10.83 13.24 -12.52
CA LEU A 100 -10.50 14.28 -11.55
C LEU A 100 -9.86 15.51 -12.19
N LEU A 101 -9.15 15.33 -13.31
CA LEU A 101 -8.38 16.37 -14.00
C LEU A 101 -8.62 16.32 -15.52
N PRO A 102 -9.82 16.69 -16.00
CA PRO A 102 -10.24 16.50 -17.40
C PRO A 102 -9.45 17.32 -18.43
N ALA A 103 -8.70 18.35 -17.99
CA ALA A 103 -7.79 19.10 -18.84
C ALA A 103 -6.51 18.30 -19.24
N GLY A 104 -6.37 17.07 -18.73
CA GLY A 104 -5.21 16.21 -18.94
C GLY A 104 -4.24 16.28 -17.75
N TRP A 105 -4.15 15.19 -17.00
CA TRP A 105 -3.26 15.11 -15.83
C TRP A 105 -1.80 14.85 -16.22
N GLN A 106 -1.56 14.16 -17.34
CA GLN A 106 -0.24 13.70 -17.77
C GLN A 106 0.77 14.84 -17.93
N HIS A 107 0.32 16.02 -18.42
CA HIS A 107 1.19 17.16 -18.66
C HIS A 107 1.52 17.98 -17.40
N ARG A 108 0.74 17.81 -16.33
CA ARG A 108 0.93 18.51 -15.05
C ARG A 108 1.42 17.60 -13.93
N ALA A 109 1.39 16.29 -14.15
CA ALA A 109 1.74 15.30 -13.17
C ALA A 109 3.22 15.41 -12.81
N HIS A 110 3.47 15.62 -11.52
CA HIS A 110 4.82 15.63 -10.99
C HIS A 110 4.85 15.02 -9.60
N PRO A 111 5.83 14.14 -9.31
CA PRO A 111 5.96 13.56 -7.99
C PRO A 111 6.44 14.62 -7.01
N LEU A 112 5.89 14.60 -5.80
CA LEU A 112 6.41 15.35 -4.66
C LEU A 112 7.78 14.78 -4.23
N PRO A 113 8.62 15.55 -3.53
CA PRO A 113 9.91 15.07 -3.03
C PRO A 113 9.82 13.73 -2.28
N ALA A 114 8.83 13.56 -1.40
CA ALA A 114 8.60 12.29 -0.70
C ALA A 114 8.18 11.16 -1.65
N THR A 115 7.38 11.45 -2.67
CA THR A 115 6.98 10.49 -3.71
C THR A 115 8.17 10.05 -4.55
N VAL A 116 9.08 10.96 -4.89
CA VAL A 116 10.35 10.63 -5.58
C VAL A 116 11.18 9.66 -4.72
N ALA A 117 11.34 9.95 -3.43
CA ALA A 117 12.07 9.06 -2.52
C ALA A 117 11.41 7.68 -2.40
N TYR A 118 10.08 7.63 -2.35
CA TYR A 118 9.34 6.38 -2.26
C TYR A 118 9.49 5.53 -3.53
N THR A 119 9.23 6.12 -4.70
CA THR A 119 9.36 5.42 -5.98
C THR A 119 10.80 4.94 -6.23
N ALA A 120 11.81 5.72 -5.82
CA ALA A 120 13.21 5.30 -5.87
C ALA A 120 13.47 4.06 -5.00
N ARG A 121 12.94 4.01 -3.77
CA ARG A 121 13.10 2.85 -2.87
C ARG A 121 12.40 1.60 -3.41
N ILE A 122 11.21 1.73 -3.99
CA ILE A 122 10.52 0.62 -4.65
C ILE A 122 11.37 0.09 -5.81
N ALA A 123 11.89 0.98 -6.66
CA ALA A 123 12.72 0.58 -7.79
C ALA A 123 14.05 -0.09 -7.36
N GLU A 124 14.67 0.38 -6.27
CA GLU A 124 15.87 -0.23 -5.68
C GLU A 124 15.56 -1.65 -5.18
N THR A 125 14.52 -1.82 -4.36
CA THR A 125 14.16 -3.14 -3.84
C THR A 125 13.71 -4.11 -4.94
N ALA A 126 12.99 -3.63 -5.95
CA ALA A 126 12.60 -4.43 -7.10
C ALA A 126 13.81 -4.96 -7.90
N ARG A 127 14.92 -4.21 -7.94
CA ARG A 127 16.14 -4.60 -8.66
C ARG A 127 17.02 -5.51 -7.82
N ASP A 128 17.26 -5.12 -6.58
CA ASP A 128 18.40 -5.61 -5.80
C ASP A 128 17.96 -6.48 -4.60
N TRP A 129 16.67 -6.44 -4.22
CA TRP A 129 16.18 -7.12 -3.03
C TRP A 129 14.68 -7.52 -3.12
N PRO A 130 14.35 -8.65 -3.79
CA PRO A 130 12.98 -9.08 -4.01
C PRO A 130 12.10 -9.22 -2.76
N ALA A 131 12.67 -9.66 -1.63
CA ALA A 131 11.92 -9.73 -0.36
C ALA A 131 11.56 -8.33 0.17
N GLY A 132 12.44 -7.34 -0.02
CA GLY A 132 12.14 -5.93 0.26
C GLY A 132 11.03 -5.38 -0.64
N TYR A 133 10.97 -5.79 -1.92
CA TYR A 133 9.86 -5.41 -2.80
C TYR A 133 8.51 -5.94 -2.26
N VAL A 134 8.48 -7.18 -1.74
CA VAL A 134 7.27 -7.75 -1.11
C VAL A 134 6.80 -6.90 0.07
N ALA A 135 7.70 -6.24 0.81
CA ALA A 135 7.34 -5.34 1.91
C ALA A 135 6.49 -4.14 1.42
N HIS A 136 6.90 -3.50 0.32
CA HIS A 136 6.16 -2.39 -0.30
C HIS A 136 4.84 -2.86 -0.90
N HIS A 137 4.87 -3.99 -1.61
CA HIS A 137 3.68 -4.63 -2.19
C HIS A 137 2.64 -4.96 -1.09
N TYR A 138 3.08 -5.58 0.01
CA TYR A 138 2.23 -5.86 1.17
C TYR A 138 1.62 -4.58 1.73
N THR A 139 2.46 -3.58 2.02
CA THR A 139 2.04 -2.33 2.68
C THR A 139 0.97 -1.60 1.88
N ARG A 140 1.12 -1.55 0.55
CA ARG A 140 0.15 -0.91 -0.34
C ARG A 140 -1.12 -1.74 -0.54
N TYR A 141 -1.02 -2.93 -1.14
CA TYR A 141 -2.21 -3.68 -1.56
C TYR A 141 -3.09 -4.17 -0.40
N LEU A 142 -2.50 -4.59 0.74
CA LEU A 142 -3.30 -5.03 1.89
C LEU A 142 -3.96 -3.85 2.60
N GLY A 143 -3.32 -2.68 2.56
CA GLY A 143 -3.88 -1.41 3.01
C GLY A 143 -5.11 -1.05 2.18
N ASP A 144 -5.01 -1.06 0.85
CA ASP A 144 -6.14 -0.71 -0.03
C ASP A 144 -7.33 -1.68 0.11
N LEU A 145 -7.05 -2.98 0.25
CA LEU A 145 -8.06 -4.02 0.48
C LEU A 145 -8.69 -3.97 1.89
N SER A 146 -8.18 -3.14 2.79
CA SER A 146 -8.67 -3.00 4.15
C SER A 146 -9.29 -1.63 4.41
N GLY A 147 -8.51 -0.55 4.27
CA GLY A 147 -8.95 0.82 4.51
C GLY A 147 -9.53 1.53 3.29
N GLY A 148 -9.25 1.05 2.07
CA GLY A 148 -9.66 1.72 0.84
C GLY A 148 -11.16 1.89 0.67
N GLN A 149 -11.97 0.99 1.26
CA GLN A 149 -13.43 1.10 1.22
C GLN A 149 -13.96 2.30 2.00
N VAL A 150 -13.29 2.69 3.09
CA VAL A 150 -13.64 3.86 3.89
C VAL A 150 -13.34 5.12 3.09
N ILE A 151 -12.14 5.22 2.51
CA ILE A 151 -11.73 6.35 1.68
C ILE A 151 -12.70 6.52 0.48
N ARG A 152 -13.01 5.42 -0.20
CA ARG A 152 -13.99 5.41 -1.30
C ARG A 152 -15.34 5.98 -0.87
N GLY A 153 -15.92 5.44 0.21
CA GLY A 153 -17.25 5.84 0.66
C GLY A 153 -17.33 7.31 1.06
N ILE A 154 -16.24 7.84 1.65
CA ILE A 154 -16.13 9.26 1.97
C ILE A 154 -16.02 10.10 0.69
N ALA A 155 -15.16 9.71 -0.25
CA ALA A 155 -15.02 10.43 -1.52
C ALA A 155 -16.31 10.49 -2.34
N GLU A 156 -17.00 9.34 -2.48
CA GLU A 156 -18.31 9.22 -3.14
C GLU A 156 -19.33 10.18 -2.52
N LYS A 157 -19.39 10.26 -1.19
CA LYS A 157 -20.32 11.13 -0.46
C LYS A 157 -19.93 12.61 -0.56
N THR A 158 -18.66 12.94 -0.36
CA THR A 158 -18.19 14.33 -0.24
C THR A 158 -18.24 15.06 -1.58
N TRP A 159 -17.90 14.38 -2.68
CA TRP A 159 -17.82 15.00 -4.01
C TRP A 159 -18.87 14.49 -5.01
N GLY A 160 -19.79 13.63 -4.56
CA GLY A 160 -20.90 13.16 -5.38
C GLY A 160 -20.48 12.21 -6.51
N PHE A 161 -19.34 11.54 -6.36
CA PHE A 161 -18.89 10.57 -7.37
C PHE A 161 -19.85 9.39 -7.50
N THR A 162 -19.96 8.87 -8.72
CA THR A 162 -20.75 7.66 -8.96
C THR A 162 -20.17 6.51 -8.14
N ARG A 163 -21.05 5.74 -7.49
CA ARG A 163 -20.65 4.60 -6.67
C ARG A 163 -19.80 3.62 -7.48
N LYS A 164 -18.58 3.32 -6.99
CA LYS A 164 -17.56 2.50 -7.67
C LYS A 164 -17.20 2.99 -9.09
N GLY A 165 -17.49 4.24 -9.40
CA GLY A 165 -17.27 4.86 -10.70
C GLY A 165 -15.90 5.52 -10.82
N ASP A 166 -15.74 6.29 -11.91
CA ASP A 166 -14.54 7.11 -12.12
C ASP A 166 -14.37 8.13 -10.97
N GLY A 167 -13.12 8.40 -10.62
CA GLY A 167 -12.72 9.21 -9.47
C GLY A 167 -12.41 8.36 -8.23
N VAL A 168 -12.89 7.11 -8.15
CA VAL A 168 -12.65 6.22 -7.00
C VAL A 168 -12.38 4.75 -7.37
N ARG A 169 -12.15 4.44 -8.65
CA ARG A 169 -11.91 3.07 -9.16
C ARG A 169 -10.69 2.41 -8.55
N PHE A 170 -9.68 3.19 -8.15
CA PHE A 170 -8.50 2.70 -7.45
C PHE A 170 -8.88 1.79 -6.28
N TYR A 171 -9.93 2.13 -5.54
CA TYR A 171 -10.43 1.38 -4.38
C TYR A 171 -11.39 0.23 -4.73
N VAL A 172 -11.59 -0.07 -6.01
CA VAL A 172 -12.53 -1.07 -6.51
C VAL A 172 -11.76 -2.25 -7.10
N PHE A 173 -11.79 -3.39 -6.41
CA PHE A 173 -11.13 -4.64 -6.82
C PHE A 173 -12.15 -5.63 -7.39
N ASP A 174 -12.76 -5.30 -8.53
CA ASP A 174 -13.86 -6.11 -9.09
C ASP A 174 -13.43 -7.51 -9.53
N ALA A 175 -12.13 -7.72 -9.83
CA ALA A 175 -11.57 -9.03 -10.11
C ALA A 175 -11.38 -9.92 -8.86
N ILE A 176 -11.48 -9.34 -7.65
CA ILE A 176 -11.38 -10.05 -6.38
C ILE A 176 -12.78 -10.31 -5.83
N GLY A 177 -13.32 -11.50 -6.10
CA GLY A 177 -14.67 -11.87 -5.66
C GLY A 177 -14.84 -11.92 -4.13
N ASN A 178 -13.81 -12.34 -3.39
CA ASN A 178 -13.84 -12.37 -1.93
C ASN A 178 -12.56 -11.73 -1.34
N PRO A 179 -12.61 -10.43 -0.97
CA PRO A 179 -11.47 -9.73 -0.39
C PRO A 179 -10.95 -10.36 0.91
N ALA A 180 -11.83 -10.91 1.75
CA ALA A 180 -11.39 -11.52 3.01
C ALA A 180 -10.60 -12.82 2.75
N ALA A 181 -11.06 -13.65 1.81
CA ALA A 181 -10.34 -14.84 1.37
C ALA A 181 -9.00 -14.46 0.74
N PHE A 182 -8.98 -13.49 -0.17
CA PHE A 182 -7.75 -13.04 -0.83
C PHE A 182 -6.72 -12.56 0.19
N LYS A 183 -7.12 -11.75 1.19
CA LYS A 183 -6.21 -11.29 2.25
C LYS A 183 -5.69 -12.43 3.12
N ARG A 184 -6.45 -13.51 3.33
CA ARG A 184 -5.98 -14.69 4.04
C ARG A 184 -4.95 -15.43 3.21
N ASP A 185 -5.23 -15.64 1.93
CA ASP A 185 -4.33 -16.36 1.02
C ASP A 185 -3.01 -15.59 0.83
N TYR A 186 -3.07 -14.26 0.70
CA TYR A 186 -1.88 -13.40 0.67
C TYR A 186 -1.01 -13.59 1.92
N ARG A 187 -1.61 -13.64 3.11
CA ARG A 187 -0.87 -13.90 4.36
C ARG A 187 -0.26 -15.30 4.36
N GLY A 188 -0.97 -16.29 3.84
CA GLY A 188 -0.44 -17.64 3.63
C GLY A 188 0.79 -17.65 2.70
N TRP A 189 0.81 -16.81 1.66
CA TRP A 189 1.99 -16.67 0.79
C TRP A 189 3.18 -16.06 1.54
N LEU A 190 2.96 -15.04 2.39
CA LEU A 190 4.00 -14.50 3.25
C LEU A 190 4.55 -15.57 4.19
N ASP A 191 3.66 -16.34 4.84
CA ASP A 191 4.05 -17.38 5.80
C ASP A 191 4.83 -18.53 5.16
N ALA A 192 4.63 -18.77 3.86
CA ALA A 192 5.31 -19.79 3.07
C ALA A 192 6.62 -19.32 2.42
N LEU A 193 7.02 -18.05 2.60
CA LEU A 193 8.25 -17.54 1.99
C LEU A 193 9.50 -18.25 2.54
N PRO A 194 10.44 -18.68 1.67
CA PRO A 194 11.65 -19.39 2.08
C PRO A 194 12.73 -18.41 2.57
N LEU A 195 12.43 -17.66 3.63
CA LEU A 195 13.33 -16.67 4.24
C LEU A 195 13.83 -17.18 5.60
N ASP A 196 15.11 -16.93 5.88
CA ASP A 196 15.62 -17.09 7.24
C ASP A 196 15.14 -15.95 8.15
N ASP A 197 15.40 -16.08 9.45
CA ASP A 197 14.88 -15.13 10.44
C ASP A 197 15.52 -13.74 10.35
N LEU A 198 16.76 -13.65 9.88
CA LEU A 198 17.43 -12.37 9.65
C LEU A 198 16.77 -11.63 8.48
N GLU A 199 16.48 -12.35 7.40
CA GLU A 199 15.83 -11.81 6.21
C GLU A 199 14.38 -11.40 6.51
N LYS A 200 13.65 -12.19 7.31
CA LYS A 200 12.33 -11.80 7.83
C LYS A 200 12.39 -10.50 8.63
N GLN A 201 13.38 -10.34 9.51
CA GLN A 201 13.56 -9.10 10.27
C GLN A 201 13.84 -7.90 9.36
N ARG A 202 14.67 -8.08 8.33
CA ARG A 202 14.93 -7.02 7.33
C ARG A 202 13.65 -6.63 6.60
N VAL A 203 12.84 -7.59 6.16
CA VAL A 203 11.54 -7.32 5.50
C VAL A 203 10.57 -6.59 6.44
N VAL A 204 10.53 -6.97 7.72
CA VAL A 204 9.71 -6.27 8.73
C VAL A 204 10.13 -4.79 8.86
N GLU A 205 11.43 -4.53 8.87
CA GLU A 205 11.94 -3.16 8.92
C GLU A 205 11.62 -2.39 7.62
N GLU A 206 11.70 -3.06 6.47
CA GLU A 206 11.30 -2.46 5.20
C GLU A 206 9.81 -2.13 5.15
N CYS A 207 8.94 -2.96 5.76
CA CYS A 207 7.52 -2.64 5.91
C CYS A 207 7.33 -1.34 6.73
N ARG A 208 8.08 -1.17 7.82
CA ARG A 208 8.06 0.10 8.60
C ARG A 208 8.55 1.27 7.75
N GLY A 209 9.61 1.06 6.97
CA GLY A 209 10.11 2.03 6.00
C GLY A 209 9.05 2.44 4.98
N ALA A 210 8.30 1.49 4.42
CA ALA A 210 7.22 1.73 3.48
C ALA A 210 6.08 2.58 4.09
N PHE A 211 5.71 2.34 5.36
CA PHE A 211 4.78 3.21 6.08
C PHE A 211 5.36 4.61 6.32
N ALA A 212 6.63 4.71 6.73
CA ALA A 212 7.27 6.00 6.93
C ALA A 212 7.34 6.84 5.64
N LEU A 213 7.57 6.19 4.48
CA LEU A 213 7.52 6.83 3.17
C LEU A 213 6.11 7.32 2.81
N ASN A 214 5.07 6.53 3.10
CA ASN A 214 3.68 7.00 2.97
C ASN A 214 3.38 8.21 3.88
N THR A 215 3.82 8.19 5.13
CA THR A 215 3.62 9.32 6.06
C THR A 215 4.32 10.58 5.57
N ARG A 216 5.53 10.47 4.99
CA ARG A 216 6.22 11.62 4.37
C ARG A 216 5.46 12.14 3.15
N LEU A 217 4.90 11.26 2.32
CA LEU A 217 4.05 11.65 1.19
C LEU A 217 2.83 12.45 1.69
N PHE A 218 2.15 12.01 2.75
CA PHE A 218 1.06 12.77 3.36
C PHE A 218 1.51 14.11 3.94
N ALA A 219 2.70 14.17 4.53
CA ALA A 219 3.27 15.43 5.02
C ALA A 219 3.55 16.42 3.87
N ASP A 220 4.06 15.96 2.72
CA ASP A 220 4.25 16.79 1.53
C ASP A 220 2.92 17.32 1.00
N LEU A 221 1.88 16.46 0.96
CA LEU A 221 0.53 16.85 0.57
C LEU A 221 -0.07 17.88 1.53
N GLY A 222 0.11 17.72 2.85
CA GLY A 222 -0.34 18.68 3.85
C GLY A 222 0.32 20.06 3.68
N ARG A 223 1.59 20.12 3.27
CA ARG A 223 2.27 21.39 2.94
C ARG A 223 1.77 22.01 1.64
N ALA A 224 1.35 21.21 0.67
CA ALA A 224 0.77 21.68 -0.58
C ALA A 224 -0.68 22.18 -0.42
N PHE A 225 -1.41 21.67 0.58
CA PHE A 225 -2.79 22.03 0.87
C PHE A 225 -2.96 22.44 2.35
N PRO A 226 -2.36 23.56 2.79
CA PRO A 226 -2.55 24.04 4.15
C PRO A 226 -4.00 24.52 4.32
N LEU A 227 -4.59 24.20 5.47
CA LEU A 227 -5.83 24.86 5.87
C LEU A 227 -5.51 26.32 6.18
N SER A 228 -6.16 27.23 5.48
CA SER A 228 -6.06 28.66 5.81
C SER A 228 -6.66 28.87 7.21
N ALA A 229 -5.95 29.60 8.05
CA ALA A 229 -6.38 29.95 9.41
C ALA A 229 -7.58 30.91 9.40
#